data_AF-A0A554MMT9-F1
#
_entry.id   AF-A0A554MMT9-F1
#
_cell.length_a   1.000
_cell.length_b   1.000
_cell.length_c   1.000
_cell.angle_alpha   90.00
_cell.angle_beta   90.00
_cell.angle_gamma   90.00
#
_symmetry.space_group_name_H-M   'P 1'
#
loop_
_entity.id
_entity.type
_entity.pdbx_description
1 polymer ?
#
loop_
_entity_poly.entity_id
_entity_poly.type
_entity_poly.pdbx_seq_one_letter_code
_entity_poly.pdbx_strand_id
1 'polypeptide(L)'
;MDPQTSNIFQQYANIFIPLGVSLISTIGALFIYKEKICNLEKNVAKLLEGLQDVRDKAIACEATIKANEPFLKRKSPISLSERGVELLEKSGGKKMVDENLDLFTNTDEFRKIQHAYDLQEYAFNRIKEMKEAVILDHFKDYLFREGLQFEDAYPVMGVYLRDILLKKKNLNVEDIDAENEKKQEGEMAQK
;
A
#
# COMPACT_ATOMS: atom_id res chain seq x y z
N MET A 1 -87.00 -22.41 25.16
CA MET A 1 -86.05 -21.97 24.11
C MET A 1 -86.46 -22.66 22.83
N ASP A 2 -86.82 -21.87 21.82
CA ASP A 2 -87.38 -22.36 20.56
C ASP A 2 -86.28 -23.07 19.74
N PRO A 3 -86.42 -24.35 19.32
CA PRO A 3 -85.38 -25.10 18.59
C PRO A 3 -84.86 -24.39 17.33
N GLN A 4 -85.66 -23.51 16.72
CA GLN A 4 -85.25 -22.68 15.57
C GLN A 4 -84.17 -21.64 15.94
N THR A 5 -84.30 -21.00 17.12
CA THR A 5 -83.36 -19.96 17.59
C THR A 5 -81.98 -20.50 17.96
N SER A 6 -81.91 -21.75 18.46
CA SER A 6 -80.64 -22.42 18.77
C SER A 6 -79.82 -22.73 17.51
N ASN A 7 -80.49 -23.13 16.42
CA ASN A 7 -79.85 -23.53 15.16
C ASN A 7 -79.25 -22.32 14.42
N ILE A 8 -79.94 -21.18 14.44
CA ILE A 8 -79.44 -19.91 13.89
C ILE A 8 -78.19 -19.46 14.66
N PHE A 9 -78.21 -19.50 16.00
CA PHE A 9 -77.06 -19.10 16.81
C PHE A 9 -75.83 -20.01 16.58
N GLN A 10 -76.06 -21.32 16.39
CA GLN A 10 -75.01 -22.28 16.02
C GLN A 10 -74.42 -22.02 14.63
N GLN A 11 -75.25 -21.66 13.63
CA GLN A 11 -74.75 -21.26 12.31
C GLN A 11 -73.89 -19.99 12.37
N TYR A 12 -74.31 -18.97 13.13
CA TYR A 12 -73.52 -17.76 13.31
C TYR A 12 -72.19 -18.05 14.03
N ALA A 13 -72.20 -18.86 15.09
CA ALA A 13 -70.99 -19.24 15.82
C ALA A 13 -69.98 -19.97 14.90
N ASN A 14 -70.45 -20.91 14.06
CA ASN A 14 -69.59 -21.68 13.17
C ASN A 14 -68.95 -20.85 12.05
N ILE A 15 -69.53 -19.70 11.67
CA ILE A 15 -68.97 -18.82 10.64
C ILE A 15 -68.04 -17.77 11.26
N PHE A 16 -68.44 -17.16 12.38
CA PHE A 16 -67.70 -16.04 12.97
C PHE A 16 -66.46 -16.47 13.79
N ILE A 17 -66.51 -17.62 14.46
CA ILE A 17 -65.36 -18.12 15.25
C ILE A 17 -64.12 -18.39 14.36
N PRO A 18 -64.20 -19.13 13.24
CA PRO A 18 -63.01 -19.38 12.41
C PRO A 18 -62.48 -18.11 11.71
N LEU A 19 -63.36 -17.17 11.33
CA LEU A 19 -62.94 -15.86 10.81
C LEU A 19 -62.16 -15.05 11.85
N GLY A 20 -62.61 -15.07 13.11
CA GLY A 20 -61.91 -14.41 14.22
C GLY A 20 -60.54 -15.03 14.50
N VAL A 21 -60.44 -16.36 14.54
CA VAL A 21 -59.17 -17.07 14.77
C VAL A 21 -58.17 -16.82 13.63
N SER A 22 -58.62 -16.79 12.38
CA SER A 22 -57.78 -16.47 11.21
C SER A 22 -57.24 -15.04 11.26
N LEU A 23 -58.06 -14.07 11.66
CA LEU A 23 -57.65 -12.67 11.84
C LEU A 23 -56.60 -12.51 12.96
N ILE A 24 -56.80 -13.17 14.10
CA ILE A 24 -55.85 -13.12 15.21
C ILE A 24 -54.51 -13.77 14.81
N SER A 25 -54.56 -14.89 14.09
CA SER A 25 -53.35 -15.58 13.59
C SER A 25 -52.56 -14.71 12.62
N THR A 26 -53.22 -14.04 11.68
CA THR A 26 -52.56 -13.16 10.70
C THR A 26 -51.97 -11.91 11.35
N ILE A 27 -52.66 -11.28 12.30
CA ILE A 27 -52.12 -10.15 13.08
C ILE A 27 -50.90 -10.58 13.92
N GLY A 28 -50.97 -11.75 14.56
CA GLY A 28 -49.85 -12.30 15.33
C GLY A 28 -48.62 -12.56 14.45
N ALA A 29 -48.83 -13.13 13.26
CA ALA A 29 -47.75 -13.33 12.28
C ALA A 29 -47.12 -11.99 11.87
N LEU A 30 -47.93 -10.97 11.55
CA LEU A 30 -47.44 -9.62 11.20
C LEU A 30 -46.60 -8.99 12.32
N PHE A 31 -46.98 -9.20 13.59
CA PHE A 31 -46.21 -8.70 14.72
C PHE A 31 -44.82 -9.35 14.81
N ILE A 32 -44.75 -10.68 14.65
CA ILE A 32 -43.48 -11.42 14.63
C ILE A 32 -42.61 -11.00 13.43
N TYR A 33 -43.20 -10.79 12.25
CA TYR A 33 -42.48 -10.30 11.08
C TYR A 33 -41.92 -8.89 11.31
N LYS A 34 -42.69 -7.99 11.95
CA LYS A 34 -42.23 -6.65 12.30
C LYS A 34 -41.06 -6.69 13.29
N GLU A 35 -41.11 -7.57 14.29
CA GLU A 35 -40.01 -7.75 15.25
C GLU A 35 -38.73 -8.27 14.57
N LYS A 36 -38.87 -9.24 13.65
CA LYS A 36 -37.74 -9.74 12.84
C LYS A 36 -37.15 -8.64 11.97
N ILE A 37 -37.98 -7.82 11.32
CA ILE A 37 -37.51 -6.68 10.51
C ILE A 37 -36.76 -5.67 11.39
N CYS A 38 -37.31 -5.28 12.54
CA CYS A 38 -36.63 -4.38 13.49
C CYS A 38 -35.28 -4.96 13.98
N ASN A 39 -35.22 -6.26 14.28
CA ASN A 39 -33.98 -6.90 14.69
C ASN A 39 -32.97 -6.97 13.53
N LEU A 40 -33.43 -7.19 12.31
CA LEU A 40 -32.59 -7.20 11.11
C LEU A 40 -32.03 -5.80 10.83
N GLU A 41 -32.84 -4.74 10.93
CA GLU A 41 -32.40 -3.35 10.81
C GLU A 41 -31.32 -3.00 11.85
N LYS A 42 -31.51 -3.41 13.12
CA LYS A 42 -30.49 -3.22 14.17
C LYS A 42 -29.19 -3.96 13.86
N ASN A 43 -29.27 -5.18 13.33
CA ASN A 43 -28.09 -5.95 12.97
C ASN A 43 -27.36 -5.34 11.76
N VAL A 44 -28.09 -4.84 10.77
CA VAL A 44 -27.51 -4.10 9.63
C VAL A 44 -26.83 -2.82 10.11
N ALA A 45 -27.45 -2.06 11.01
CA ALA A 45 -26.84 -0.85 11.59
C ALA A 45 -25.53 -1.17 12.33
N LYS A 46 -25.52 -2.21 13.17
CA LYS A 46 -24.30 -2.68 13.87
C LYS A 46 -23.21 -3.16 12.92
N LEU A 47 -23.58 -3.85 11.84
CA LEU A 47 -22.62 -4.29 10.82
C LEU A 47 -22.02 -3.10 10.08
N LEU A 48 -22.82 -2.07 9.77
CA LEU A 48 -22.36 -0.88 9.08
C LEU A 48 -21.40 -0.07 9.97
N GLU A 49 -21.69 0.05 11.26
CA GLU A 49 -20.79 0.65 12.25
C GLU A 49 -19.49 -0.16 12.39
N GLY A 50 -19.57 -1.48 12.49
CA GLY A 50 -18.40 -2.36 12.53
C GLY A 50 -17.53 -2.26 11.26
N LEU A 51 -18.15 -2.14 10.09
CA LEU A 51 -17.43 -1.91 8.82
C LEU A 51 -16.73 -0.55 8.79
N GLN A 52 -17.35 0.49 9.35
CA GLN A 52 -16.71 1.80 9.47
C GLN A 52 -15.48 1.73 10.38
N ASP A 53 -15.58 1.09 11.55
CA ASP A 53 -14.45 0.91 12.47
C ASP A 53 -13.31 0.09 11.82
N VAL A 54 -13.63 -0.99 11.10
CA VAL A 54 -12.63 -1.78 10.37
C VAL A 54 -11.95 -0.95 9.28
N ARG A 55 -12.72 -0.15 8.53
CA ARG A 55 -12.17 0.74 7.50
C ARG A 55 -11.23 1.78 8.12
N ASP A 56 -11.64 2.41 9.21
CA ASP A 56 -10.85 3.47 9.84
C ASP A 56 -9.56 2.89 10.45
N LYS A 57 -9.62 1.69 11.04
CA LYS A 57 -8.43 0.92 11.47
C LYS A 57 -7.54 0.52 10.31
N ALA A 58 -8.10 0.12 9.17
CA ALA A 58 -7.33 -0.23 7.97
C ALA A 58 -6.58 0.99 7.44
N ILE A 59 -7.21 2.17 7.39
CA ILE A 59 -6.56 3.43 6.99
C ILE A 59 -5.43 3.79 7.96
N ALA A 60 -5.67 3.70 9.27
CA ALA A 60 -4.63 3.98 10.27
C ALA A 60 -3.44 3.00 10.17
N CYS A 61 -3.73 1.72 9.93
CA CYS A 61 -2.73 0.68 9.73
C CYS A 61 -1.92 0.94 8.45
N GLU A 62 -2.58 1.25 7.34
CA GLU A 62 -1.93 1.57 6.06
C GLU A 62 -1.03 2.81 6.19
N ALA A 63 -1.49 3.86 6.88
CA ALA A 63 -0.68 5.04 7.16
C ALA A 63 0.56 4.68 7.98
N THR A 64 0.42 3.81 8.98
CA THR A 64 1.54 3.32 9.81
C THR A 64 2.52 2.46 9.01
N ILE A 65 2.01 1.62 8.10
CA ILE A 65 2.84 0.79 7.21
C ILE A 65 3.63 1.69 6.26
N LYS A 66 2.98 2.65 5.60
CA LYS A 66 3.63 3.61 4.69
C LYS A 66 4.69 4.46 5.41
N ALA A 67 4.42 4.90 6.64
CA ALA A 67 5.38 5.64 7.45
C ALA A 67 6.60 4.80 7.86
N ASN A 68 6.47 3.48 7.97
CA ASN A 68 7.55 2.57 8.33
C ASN A 68 8.21 1.87 7.14
N GLU A 69 7.69 2.08 5.92
CA GLU A 69 8.27 1.47 4.72
C GLU A 69 9.65 2.09 4.45
N PRO A 70 10.70 1.26 4.24
CA PRO A 70 12.01 1.77 3.88
C PRO A 70 11.97 2.45 2.50
N PHE A 71 12.83 3.45 2.27
CA PHE A 71 12.92 4.12 0.96
C PHE A 71 13.47 3.21 -0.15
N LEU A 72 14.19 2.16 0.22
CA LEU A 72 14.83 1.21 -0.68
C LEU A 72 14.32 -0.20 -0.43
N LYS A 73 14.07 -0.94 -1.51
CA LYS A 73 13.82 -2.38 -1.47
C LYS A 73 15.15 -3.10 -1.26
N ARG A 74 15.15 -4.05 -0.32
CA ARG A 74 16.37 -4.76 0.12
C ARG A 74 16.87 -5.84 -0.83
N LYS A 75 16.07 -6.25 -1.83
CA LYS A 75 16.51 -7.24 -2.81
C LYS A 75 17.51 -6.59 -3.77
N SER A 76 18.65 -7.25 -3.99
CA SER A 76 19.54 -6.88 -5.09
C SER A 76 18.84 -7.21 -6.42
N PRO A 77 18.93 -6.34 -7.42
CA PRO A 77 19.48 -4.98 -7.39
C PRO A 77 18.63 -4.01 -6.54
N ILE A 78 19.30 -3.18 -5.73
CA ILE A 78 18.65 -2.20 -4.84
C ILE A 78 17.73 -1.31 -5.68
N SER A 79 16.43 -1.28 -5.38
CA SER A 79 15.44 -0.52 -6.13
C SER A 79 14.64 0.40 -5.21
N LEU A 80 14.01 1.42 -5.78
CA LEU A 80 13.18 2.35 -5.00
C LEU A 80 11.88 1.67 -4.54
N SER A 81 11.47 1.93 -3.30
CA SER A 81 10.10 1.70 -2.85
C SER A 81 9.18 2.82 -3.32
N GLU A 82 7.86 2.68 -3.11
CA GLU A 82 6.92 3.76 -3.42
C GLU A 82 7.25 5.04 -2.65
N ARG A 83 7.57 4.91 -1.36
CA ARG A 83 8.05 6.01 -0.52
C ARG A 83 9.37 6.60 -1.03
N GLY A 84 10.27 5.77 -1.56
CA GLY A 84 11.52 6.23 -2.17
C GLY A 84 11.29 7.07 -3.42
N VAL A 85 10.35 6.66 -4.29
CA VAL A 85 9.95 7.44 -5.47
C VAL A 85 9.34 8.77 -5.05
N GLU A 86 8.42 8.75 -4.08
CA GLU A 86 7.78 9.96 -3.56
C GLU A 86 8.79 10.94 -2.96
N LEU A 87 9.75 10.43 -2.16
CA LEU A 87 10.85 11.22 -1.62
C LEU A 87 11.65 11.88 -2.75
N LEU A 88 12.02 11.12 -3.78
CA LEU A 88 12.83 11.60 -4.89
C LEU A 88 12.12 12.72 -5.69
N GLU A 89 10.82 12.61 -5.90
CA GLU A 89 10.03 13.60 -6.62
C GLU A 89 9.80 14.87 -5.79
N LYS A 90 9.35 14.73 -4.54
CA LYS A 90 9.00 15.88 -3.68
C LYS A 90 10.22 16.68 -3.23
N SER A 91 11.35 16.01 -2.99
CA SER A 91 12.59 16.67 -2.57
C SER A 91 13.30 17.43 -3.71
N GLY A 92 12.87 17.23 -4.96
CA GLY A 92 13.59 17.74 -6.13
C GLY A 92 14.85 16.94 -6.47
N GLY A 93 15.12 15.82 -5.79
CA GLY A 93 16.28 14.97 -6.06
C GLY A 93 16.30 14.41 -7.50
N LYS A 94 15.13 14.04 -8.04
CA LYS A 94 14.98 13.62 -9.44
C LYS A 94 15.48 14.70 -10.40
N LYS A 95 14.94 15.91 -10.22
CA LYS A 95 15.23 17.07 -11.06
C LYS A 95 16.71 17.44 -10.99
N MET A 96 17.30 17.40 -9.79
CA MET A 96 18.74 17.64 -9.60
C MET A 96 19.56 16.68 -10.45
N VAL A 97 19.27 15.37 -10.36
CA VAL A 97 20.00 14.35 -11.14
C VAL A 97 19.81 14.59 -12.64
N ASP A 98 18.58 14.76 -13.11
CA ASP A 98 18.27 14.93 -14.53
C ASP A 98 18.95 16.17 -15.15
N GLU A 99 18.93 17.30 -14.45
CA GLU A 99 19.51 18.57 -14.93
C GLU A 99 21.04 18.60 -14.86
N ASN A 100 21.64 17.76 -14.02
CA ASN A 100 23.09 17.73 -13.78
C ASN A 100 23.75 16.43 -14.24
N LEU A 101 23.12 15.68 -15.15
CA LEU A 101 23.65 14.41 -15.68
C LEU A 101 25.08 14.49 -16.22
N ASP A 102 25.45 15.66 -16.76
CA ASP A 102 26.80 15.91 -17.28
C ASP A 102 27.87 15.88 -16.19
N LEU A 103 27.55 16.29 -14.95
CA LEU A 103 28.47 16.22 -13.81
C LEU A 103 28.87 14.77 -13.49
N PHE A 104 27.97 13.82 -13.75
CA PHE A 104 28.18 12.39 -13.48
C PHE A 104 28.72 11.61 -14.67
N THR A 105 28.72 12.18 -15.88
CA THR A 105 29.12 11.44 -17.09
C THR A 105 30.37 11.99 -17.77
N ASN A 106 30.77 13.22 -17.45
CA ASN A 106 31.99 13.84 -17.97
C ASN A 106 33.24 13.56 -17.12
N THR A 107 33.27 12.45 -16.37
CA THR A 107 34.46 12.05 -15.60
C THR A 107 35.16 10.84 -16.24
N ASP A 108 36.49 10.80 -16.17
CA ASP A 108 37.27 9.67 -16.66
C ASP A 108 37.00 8.39 -15.88
N GLU A 109 36.63 8.53 -14.60
CA GLU A 109 36.18 7.44 -13.76
C GLU A 109 34.95 6.76 -14.35
N PHE A 110 33.89 7.53 -14.69
CA PHE A 110 32.70 6.98 -15.33
C PHE A 110 33.03 6.24 -16.63
N ARG A 111 33.92 6.78 -17.45
CA ARG A 111 34.31 6.15 -18.72
C ARG A 111 34.95 4.77 -18.52
N LYS A 112 35.70 4.57 -17.44
CA LYS A 112 36.41 3.32 -17.12
C LYS A 112 35.53 2.23 -16.51
N ILE A 113 34.38 2.59 -15.95
CA ILE A 113 33.47 1.60 -15.32
C ILE A 113 32.93 0.64 -16.37
N GLN A 114 33.12 -0.66 -16.13
CA GLN A 114 32.62 -1.74 -16.99
C GLN A 114 31.58 -2.61 -16.29
N HIS A 115 31.58 -2.66 -14.95
CA HIS A 115 30.69 -3.50 -14.18
C HIS A 115 29.55 -2.70 -13.55
N ALA A 116 28.36 -3.31 -13.48
CA ALA A 116 27.18 -2.66 -12.91
C ALA A 116 27.30 -2.43 -11.39
N TYR A 117 28.06 -3.28 -10.68
CA TYR A 117 28.38 -3.07 -9.27
C TYR A 117 29.23 -1.80 -9.07
N ASP A 118 30.31 -1.64 -9.84
CA ASP A 118 31.15 -0.43 -9.80
C ASP A 118 30.34 0.82 -10.15
N LEU A 119 29.37 0.70 -11.06
CA LEU A 119 28.50 1.81 -11.42
C LEU A 119 27.55 2.20 -10.30
N GLN A 120 27.09 1.22 -9.51
CA GLN A 120 26.33 1.47 -8.30
C GLN A 120 27.19 2.22 -7.27
N GLU A 121 28.39 1.73 -6.95
CA GLU A 121 29.27 2.41 -6.00
C GLU A 121 29.59 3.84 -6.46
N TYR A 122 29.90 4.00 -7.75
CA TYR A 122 30.12 5.31 -8.36
C TYR A 122 28.93 6.26 -8.15
N ALA A 123 27.72 5.82 -8.49
CA ALA A 123 26.53 6.67 -8.38
C ALA A 123 26.27 7.12 -6.94
N PHE A 124 26.42 6.22 -5.98
CA PHE A 124 26.20 6.53 -4.56
C PHE A 124 27.28 7.47 -4.02
N ASN A 125 28.55 7.20 -4.34
CA ASN A 125 29.67 8.03 -3.91
C ASN A 125 29.57 9.44 -4.49
N ARG A 126 29.18 9.59 -5.76
CA ARG A 126 29.03 10.91 -6.38
C ARG A 126 27.98 11.78 -5.70
N ILE A 127 26.81 11.23 -5.40
CA ILE A 127 25.79 11.99 -4.66
C ILE A 127 26.29 12.32 -3.25
N LYS A 128 26.97 11.38 -2.58
CA LYS A 128 27.49 11.58 -1.23
C LYS A 128 28.56 12.67 -1.15
N GLU A 129 29.48 12.70 -2.11
CA GLU A 129 30.53 13.73 -2.23
C GLU A 129 29.93 15.14 -2.41
N MET A 130 28.75 15.22 -3.00
CA MET A 130 28.06 16.48 -3.26
C MET A 130 27.27 17.00 -2.06
N LYS A 131 27.32 16.35 -0.88
CA LYS A 131 26.56 16.74 0.33
C LYS A 131 26.62 18.25 0.62
N GLU A 132 27.80 18.85 0.49
CA GLU A 132 28.03 20.27 0.76
C GLU A 132 27.79 21.18 -0.46
N ALA A 133 27.45 20.62 -1.62
CA ALA A 133 27.20 21.38 -2.84
C ALA A 133 25.86 22.12 -2.77
N VAL A 134 25.86 23.37 -3.24
CA VAL A 134 24.68 24.26 -3.27
C VAL A 134 23.53 23.67 -4.09
N ILE A 135 23.83 22.87 -5.11
CA ILE A 135 22.81 22.22 -5.94
C ILE A 135 21.96 21.19 -5.18
N LEU A 136 22.40 20.76 -3.99
CA LEU A 136 21.63 19.92 -3.08
C LEU A 136 20.86 20.71 -2.02
N ASP A 137 20.93 22.03 -1.98
CA ASP A 137 20.30 22.83 -0.91
C ASP A 137 18.79 22.60 -0.86
N HIS A 138 18.10 22.58 -2.00
CA HIS A 138 16.66 22.29 -2.02
C HIS A 138 16.33 20.88 -1.49
N PHE A 139 17.17 19.90 -1.80
CA PHE A 139 17.04 18.54 -1.30
C PHE A 139 17.25 18.50 0.23
N LYS A 140 18.30 19.15 0.72
CA LYS A 140 18.62 19.24 2.16
C LYS A 140 17.55 19.99 2.94
N ASP A 141 17.02 21.09 2.40
CA ASP A 141 15.92 21.85 3.00
C ASP A 141 14.66 21.00 3.13
N TYR A 142 14.36 20.19 2.09
CA TYR A 142 13.27 19.22 2.17
C TYR A 142 13.51 18.21 3.29
N LEU A 143 14.69 17.58 3.34
CA LEU A 143 15.01 16.60 4.39
C LEU A 143 14.92 17.20 5.79
N PHE A 144 15.41 18.42 5.98
CA PHE A 144 15.35 19.14 7.25
C PHE A 144 13.90 19.36 7.71
N ARG A 145 13.00 19.77 6.79
CA ARG A 145 11.57 19.96 7.09
C ARG A 145 10.88 18.64 7.45
N GLU A 146 11.25 17.55 6.80
CA GLU A 146 10.68 16.22 7.03
C GLU A 146 11.37 15.46 8.20
N GLY A 147 12.38 16.05 8.84
CA GLY A 147 13.12 15.42 9.94
C GLY A 147 13.96 14.21 9.51
N LEU A 148 14.39 14.16 8.25
CA LEU A 148 15.19 13.08 7.67
C LEU A 148 16.69 13.44 7.67
N GLN A 149 17.55 12.44 7.84
CA GLN A 149 19.00 12.63 7.68
C GLN A 149 19.41 12.43 6.22
N PHE A 150 20.47 13.13 5.82
CA PHE A 150 21.01 13.01 4.47
C PHE A 150 21.46 11.58 4.17
N GLU A 151 22.11 10.94 5.14
CA GLU A 151 22.63 9.58 5.08
C GLU A 151 21.55 8.53 4.76
N ASP A 152 20.31 8.76 5.19
CA ASP A 152 19.17 7.87 4.95
C ASP A 152 18.51 8.10 3.58
N ALA A 153 18.68 9.31 3.02
CA ALA A 153 17.93 9.78 1.86
C ALA A 153 18.75 9.84 0.57
N TYR A 154 20.05 10.18 0.64
CA TYR A 154 20.93 10.20 -0.54
C TYR A 154 20.99 8.88 -1.32
N PRO A 155 20.84 7.68 -0.70
CA PRO A 155 20.83 6.42 -1.44
C PRO A 155 19.69 6.35 -2.48
N VAL A 156 18.57 7.03 -2.23
CA VAL A 156 17.45 7.12 -3.18
C VAL A 156 17.87 7.83 -4.47
N MET A 157 18.59 8.93 -4.35
CA MET A 157 19.16 9.64 -5.50
C MET A 157 20.24 8.80 -6.18
N GLY A 158 21.07 8.10 -5.42
CA GLY A 158 22.10 7.19 -5.93
C GLY A 158 21.51 6.06 -6.78
N VAL A 159 20.41 5.44 -6.33
CA VAL A 159 19.68 4.41 -7.12
C VAL A 159 19.14 4.99 -8.42
N TYR A 160 18.51 6.17 -8.36
CA TYR A 160 17.98 6.81 -9.56
C TYR A 160 19.08 7.17 -10.57
N LEU A 161 20.19 7.74 -10.09
CA LEU A 161 21.36 8.05 -10.91
C LEU A 161 21.93 6.76 -11.54
N ARG A 162 22.13 5.71 -10.75
CA ARG A 162 22.62 4.40 -11.24
C ARG A 162 21.75 3.89 -12.38
N ASP A 163 20.43 3.92 -12.24
CA ASP A 163 19.50 3.40 -13.26
C ASP A 163 19.61 4.16 -14.58
N ILE A 164 19.83 5.48 -14.53
CA ILE A 164 20.09 6.29 -15.73
C ILE A 164 21.45 5.94 -16.34
N LEU A 165 22.48 5.82 -15.51
CA LEU A 165 23.84 5.53 -15.96
C LEU A 165 23.97 4.12 -16.57
N LEU A 166 23.29 3.12 -16.01
CA LEU A 166 23.24 1.75 -16.54
C LEU A 166 22.65 1.75 -17.95
N LYS A 167 21.51 2.44 -18.14
CA LYS A 167 20.89 2.63 -19.46
C LYS A 167 21.84 3.32 -20.44
N LYS A 168 22.58 4.34 -19.98
CA LYS A 168 23.54 5.08 -20.82
C LYS A 168 24.73 4.22 -21.26
N LYS A 169 25.20 3.29 -20.42
CA LYS A 169 26.29 2.34 -20.74
C LYS A 169 25.80 1.04 -21.40
N ASN A 170 24.49 0.85 -21.54
CA ASN A 170 23.89 -0.38 -22.02
C ASN A 170 24.35 -1.61 -21.21
N LEU A 171 24.55 -1.43 -19.89
CA LEU A 171 24.87 -2.51 -18.96
C LEU A 171 23.57 -3.08 -18.41
N ASN A 172 23.43 -4.41 -18.41
CA ASN A 172 22.26 -5.06 -17.86
C ASN A 172 22.52 -5.43 -16.40
N VAL A 173 21.48 -5.34 -15.58
CA VAL A 173 21.58 -5.61 -14.13
C VAL A 173 21.73 -7.11 -13.87
N GLU A 174 21.30 -7.93 -14.82
CA GLU A 174 21.36 -9.40 -14.81
C GLU A 174 22.80 -9.94 -14.92
N ASP A 175 23.75 -9.16 -15.44
CA ASP A 175 25.17 -9.55 -15.53
C ASP A 175 25.84 -9.62 -14.14
N ILE A 176 25.20 -9.08 -13.10
CA ILE A 176 25.66 -9.08 -11.70
C ILE A 176 25.49 -10.44 -11.03
N ASP A 177 24.46 -11.21 -11.41
CA ASP A 177 24.18 -12.50 -10.77
C ASP A 177 25.07 -13.62 -11.33
N ALA A 178 25.43 -13.56 -12.61
CA ALA A 178 26.29 -14.56 -13.26
C ALA A 178 27.76 -14.55 -12.75
N GLU A 179 28.23 -13.44 -12.21
CA GLU A 179 29.61 -13.30 -11.70
C GLU A 179 29.73 -13.75 -10.24
N ASN A 180 28.66 -13.61 -9.45
CA ASN A 180 28.59 -14.10 -8.06
C ASN A 180 28.55 -15.64 -7.98
N GLU A 181 27.89 -16.31 -8.93
CA GLU A 181 27.89 -17.78 -9.01
C GLU A 181 29.30 -18.32 -9.31
N LYS A 182 30.03 -17.71 -10.25
CA LYS A 182 31.40 -18.13 -10.62
C LYS A 182 32.41 -17.97 -9.49
N LYS A 183 32.25 -16.96 -8.62
CA LYS A 183 33.13 -16.75 -7.47
C LYS A 183 32.90 -17.78 -6.36
N GLN A 184 31.64 -18.18 -6.14
CA GLN A 184 31.29 -19.20 -5.16
C GLN A 184 31.70 -20.61 -5.59
N GLU A 185 31.64 -20.92 -6.90
CA GLU A 185 32.13 -22.20 -7.42
C GLU A 185 33.67 -22.34 -7.34
N GLY A 186 34.41 -21.23 -7.53
CA GLY A 186 35.87 -21.22 -7.41
C GLY A 186 36.37 -21.44 -5.98
N GLU A 187 35.66 -20.94 -4.97
CA GLU A 187 36.01 -21.14 -3.55
C GLU A 187 35.62 -22.51 -3.00
N MET A 188 34.59 -23.16 -3.59
CA MET A 188 34.23 -24.55 -3.27
C MET A 188 35.14 -25.58 -3.94
N ALA A 189 35.77 -25.25 -5.07
CA ALA A 189 36.72 -26.13 -5.76
C ALA A 189 38.14 -26.15 -5.15
N GLN A 190 38.41 -25.28 -4.16
CA GLN A 190 39.70 -25.19 -3.45
C GLN A 190 39.65 -25.69 -2.00
N LYS A 191 38.53 -26.29 -1.57
CA LYS A 191 38.40 -27.03 -0.30
C LYS A 191 38.31 -28.53 -0.57
#